data_AF-A0A258JRB1-F1
#
_entry.id   AF-A0A258JRB1-F1
#
_cell.length_a   1.000
_cell.length_b   1.000
_cell.length_c   1.000
_cell.angle_alpha   90.00
_cell.angle_beta   90.00
_cell.angle_gamma   90.00
#
_symmetry.space_group_name_H-M   'P 1'
#
loop_
_entity.id
_entity.type
_entity.pdbx_description
1 polymer ?
#
loop_
_entity_poly.entity_id
_entity_poly.type
_entity_poly.pdbx_seq_one_letter_code
_entity_poly.pdbx_strand_id
1 'polypeptide(L)'
;MTRVALLERARLMAFLAGRSWRLLAARAPGAPLTLAQVAVPVPERLLIAPQDLRTGDATRATEIYSGRFAFAGKVALLEGKTPFELEPPSQEWAEALHGFSWLRHL
;
A
#
# COMPACT_ATOMS: atom_id res chain seq x y z
N MET A 1 56.71 11.54 -45.14
CA MET A 1 55.28 11.53 -45.57
C MET A 1 54.43 10.52 -44.79
N THR A 2 54.94 9.35 -44.40
CA THR A 2 54.14 8.27 -43.75
C THR A 2 53.83 8.47 -42.25
N ARG A 3 54.74 9.08 -41.47
CA ARG A 3 54.52 9.31 -40.02
C ARG A 3 53.42 10.32 -39.72
N VAL A 4 53.29 11.37 -40.53
CA VAL A 4 52.25 12.41 -40.36
C VAL A 4 50.87 11.82 -40.64
N ALA A 5 50.74 11.05 -41.73
CA ALA A 5 49.50 10.35 -42.07
C ALA A 5 49.08 9.33 -41.00
N LEU A 6 50.04 8.64 -40.36
CA LEU A 6 49.76 7.71 -39.27
C LEU A 6 49.27 8.41 -38.01
N LEU A 7 49.89 9.54 -37.65
CA LEU A 7 49.48 10.36 -36.51
C LEU A 7 48.12 11.02 -36.73
N GLU A 8 47.83 11.43 -37.95
CA GLU A 8 46.54 12.01 -38.33
C GLU A 8 45.42 10.96 -38.28
N ARG A 9 45.69 9.74 -38.75
CA ARG A 9 44.78 8.59 -38.58
C ARG A 9 44.57 8.24 -37.12
N ALA A 10 45.61 8.25 -36.28
CA ALA A 10 45.47 7.99 -34.85
C ALA A 10 44.61 9.05 -34.15
N ARG A 11 44.78 10.33 -34.50
CA ARG A 11 43.95 11.43 -33.99
C ARG A 11 42.50 11.30 -34.41
N LEU A 12 42.24 10.97 -35.67
CA LEU A 12 40.88 10.72 -36.17
C LEU A 12 40.24 9.52 -35.47
N MET A 13 40.97 8.42 -35.27
CA MET A 13 40.47 7.25 -34.56
C MET A 13 40.17 7.56 -33.09
N ALA A 14 41.02 8.32 -32.40
CA ALA A 14 40.77 8.75 -31.03
C ALA A 14 39.53 9.66 -30.91
N PHE A 15 39.34 10.55 -31.89
CA PHE A 15 38.17 11.43 -31.93
C PHE A 15 36.87 10.64 -32.16
N LEU A 16 36.89 9.69 -33.10
CA LEU A 16 35.75 8.82 -33.38
C LEU A 16 35.45 7.93 -32.17
N ALA A 17 36.47 7.32 -31.57
CA ALA A 17 36.34 6.48 -30.37
C ALA A 17 35.70 7.26 -29.19
N GLY A 18 36.15 8.48 -28.94
CA GLY A 18 35.58 9.33 -27.89
C GLY A 18 34.14 9.78 -28.17
N ARG A 19 33.74 9.92 -29.45
CA ARG A 19 32.36 10.23 -29.83
C ARG A 19 31.45 9.01 -29.70
N SER A 20 31.89 7.84 -30.15
CA SER A 20 31.15 6.59 -29.98
C SER A 20 31.01 6.20 -28.51
N TRP A 21 32.06 6.41 -27.70
CA TRP A 21 32.01 6.12 -26.25
C TRP A 21 30.92 6.92 -25.53
N ARG A 22 30.80 8.23 -25.81
CA ARG A 22 29.76 9.08 -25.21
C ARG A 22 28.34 8.67 -25.60
N LEU A 23 28.14 8.25 -26.84
CA LEU A 23 26.81 7.81 -27.32
C LEU A 23 26.43 6.45 -26.72
N LEU A 24 27.39 5.54 -26.54
CA LEU A 24 27.17 4.26 -25.89
C LEU A 24 26.95 4.43 -24.38
N ALA A 25 27.71 5.30 -23.71
CA ALA A 25 27.52 5.60 -22.29
C ALA A 25 26.17 6.30 -22.00
N ALA A 26 25.70 7.19 -22.88
CA ALA A 26 24.38 7.81 -22.76
C ALA A 26 23.21 6.83 -23.03
N ARG A 27 23.49 5.72 -23.72
CA ARG A 27 22.55 4.61 -23.94
C ARG A 27 22.68 3.49 -22.92
N ALA A 28 23.67 3.56 -22.02
CA ALA A 28 23.70 2.66 -20.89
C ALA A 28 22.38 2.89 -20.13
N PRO A 29 21.58 1.84 -19.87
CA PRO A 29 20.41 2.00 -19.04
C PRO A 29 20.89 2.63 -17.74
N GLY A 30 20.40 3.83 -17.42
CA GLY A 30 20.68 4.45 -16.14
C GLY A 30 20.41 3.39 -15.09
N ALA A 31 21.40 3.11 -14.21
CA ALA A 31 21.21 2.19 -13.10
C ALA A 31 19.85 2.56 -12.51
N PRO A 32 18.88 1.62 -12.45
CA PRO A 32 17.53 1.97 -12.12
C PRO A 32 17.63 2.72 -10.81
N LEU A 33 17.27 4.01 -10.81
CA LEU A 33 17.18 4.80 -9.60
C LEU A 33 15.97 4.25 -8.87
N THR A 34 16.12 3.01 -8.40
CA THR A 34 15.11 2.28 -7.70
C THR A 34 14.91 3.07 -6.43
N LEU A 35 13.72 3.64 -6.32
CA LEU A 35 13.12 4.08 -5.06
C LEU A 35 13.24 3.00 -3.95
N ALA A 36 13.60 1.76 -4.30
CA ALA A 36 13.91 0.64 -3.41
C ALA A 36 15.16 0.81 -2.51
N GLN A 37 15.96 1.87 -2.65
CA GLN A 37 17.17 2.05 -1.83
C GLN A 37 17.07 3.13 -0.75
N VAL A 38 15.90 3.75 -0.56
CA VAL A 38 15.69 4.53 0.66
C VAL A 38 15.49 3.55 1.81
N ALA A 39 16.58 3.13 2.43
CA ALA A 39 16.56 2.41 3.69
C ALA A 39 16.01 3.35 4.76
N VAL A 40 14.69 3.31 4.96
CA VAL A 40 14.04 4.04 6.04
C VAL A 40 14.36 3.29 7.34
N PRO A 41 15.10 3.89 8.28
CA PRO A 41 15.39 3.24 9.55
C PRO A 41 14.07 2.94 10.28
N VAL A 42 13.93 1.71 10.80
CA VAL A 42 12.77 1.34 11.62
C VAL A 42 12.83 2.16 12.91
N PRO A 43 11.82 2.98 13.21
CA PRO A 43 11.84 3.81 14.40
C PRO A 43 11.77 2.94 15.67
N GLU A 44 12.61 3.26 16.66
CA GLU A 44 12.65 2.53 17.95
C GLU A 44 11.40 2.75 18.81
N ARG A 45 10.68 3.86 18.59
CA ARG A 45 9.47 4.21 19.32
C ARG A 45 8.55 5.14 18.51
N LEU A 46 7.25 5.05 18.79
CA LEU A 46 6.24 5.99 18.31
C LEU A 46 6.29 7.26 19.18
N LEU A 47 6.59 8.42 18.59
CA LEU A 47 6.58 9.70 19.31
C LEU A 47 5.15 10.20 19.58
N ILE A 48 4.24 9.89 18.67
CA ILE A 48 2.83 10.26 18.73
C ILE A 48 2.04 9.02 18.34
N ALA A 49 1.19 8.52 19.23
CA ALA A 49 0.15 7.59 18.86
C ALA A 49 -0.94 8.38 18.11
N PRO A 50 -1.30 8.01 16.87
CA PRO A 50 -2.45 8.58 16.20
C PRO A 50 -3.67 8.42 17.11
N GLN A 51 -4.44 9.49 17.26
CA GLN A 51 -5.71 9.39 17.97
C GLN A 51 -6.61 8.43 17.20
N ASP A 52 -7.27 7.52 17.92
CA ASP A 52 -8.24 6.63 17.32
C ASP A 52 -9.41 7.48 16.81
N LEU A 53 -9.53 7.58 15.49
CA LEU A 53 -10.58 8.37 14.84
C LEU A 53 -11.95 7.68 14.91
N ARG A 54 -12.00 6.41 15.33
CA ARG A 54 -13.23 5.61 15.41
C ARG A 54 -13.31 4.86 16.73
N THR A 55 -13.21 5.61 17.83
CA THR A 55 -13.51 5.12 19.18
C THR A 55 -14.80 4.28 19.18
N GLY A 56 -14.73 3.10 19.79
CA GLY A 56 -15.89 2.22 19.99
C GLY A 56 -17.04 2.92 20.72
N ASP A 57 -18.26 2.42 20.52
CA ASP A 57 -19.46 3.00 21.13
C ASP A 57 -20.02 1.99 22.13
N ALA A 58 -19.94 2.33 23.42
CA ALA A 58 -20.39 1.46 24.52
C ALA A 58 -21.88 1.13 24.46
N THR A 59 -22.70 2.00 23.87
CA THR A 59 -24.14 1.76 23.70
C THR A 59 -24.36 0.63 22.71
N ARG A 60 -23.68 0.70 21.55
CA ARG A 60 -23.73 -0.38 20.54
C ARG A 60 -23.17 -1.68 21.08
N ALA A 61 -22.11 -1.63 21.88
CA ALA A 61 -21.57 -2.81 22.55
C ALA A 61 -22.66 -3.48 23.40
N THR A 62 -23.36 -2.68 24.22
CA THR A 62 -24.44 -3.15 25.10
C THR A 62 -25.60 -3.77 24.31
N GLU A 63 -25.99 -3.18 23.19
CA GLU A 63 -27.01 -3.77 22.30
C GLU A 63 -26.55 -5.14 21.77
N ILE A 64 -25.31 -5.24 21.28
CA ILE A 64 -24.77 -6.49 20.76
C ILE A 64 -24.69 -7.56 21.87
N TYR A 65 -24.26 -7.18 23.08
CA TYR A 65 -24.23 -8.08 24.24
C TYR A 65 -25.63 -8.55 24.66
N SER A 66 -26.67 -7.73 24.45
CA SER A 66 -28.06 -8.14 24.64
C SER A 66 -28.61 -9.03 23.51
N GLY A 67 -27.79 -9.32 22.50
CA GLY A 67 -28.17 -10.08 21.31
C GLY A 67 -29.01 -9.30 20.31
N ARG A 68 -28.92 -7.97 20.32
CA ARG A 68 -29.64 -7.07 19.41
C ARG A 68 -28.67 -6.51 18.36
N PHE A 69 -28.89 -6.85 17.10
CA PHE A 69 -28.04 -6.47 15.98
C PHE A 69 -28.77 -5.47 15.06
N ALA A 70 -28.44 -4.19 15.23
CA ALA A 70 -29.02 -3.08 14.47
C ALA A 70 -28.09 -2.63 13.33
N PHE A 71 -28.39 -3.05 12.09
CA PHE A 71 -27.64 -2.70 10.89
C PHE A 71 -28.54 -2.19 9.77
N ALA A 72 -28.03 -1.26 8.94
CA ALA A 72 -28.78 -0.72 7.80
C ALA A 72 -30.23 -0.29 8.13
N GLY A 73 -30.45 0.28 9.33
CA GLY A 73 -31.78 0.70 9.80
C GLY A 73 -32.73 -0.44 10.19
N LYS A 74 -32.30 -1.71 10.11
CA LYS A 74 -33.06 -2.90 10.52
C LYS A 74 -32.44 -3.55 11.76
N VAL A 75 -33.27 -4.19 12.55
CA VAL A 75 -32.84 -4.85 13.79
C VAL A 75 -33.21 -6.32 13.76
N ALA A 76 -32.25 -7.18 14.10
CA ALA A 76 -32.50 -8.59 14.35
C ALA A 76 -32.14 -8.93 15.81
N LEU A 77 -32.91 -9.84 16.42
CA LEU A 77 -32.70 -10.35 17.78
C LEU A 77 -32.20 -11.79 17.68
N LEU A 78 -31.21 -12.15 18.51
CA LEU A 78 -30.61 -13.47 18.46
C LEU A 78 -31.54 -14.59 18.93
N GLU A 79 -32.51 -14.34 19.80
CA GLU A 79 -33.47 -15.36 20.31
C GLU A 79 -32.81 -16.71 20.72
N GLY A 80 -31.54 -16.68 21.17
CA GLY A 80 -30.77 -17.87 21.53
C GLY A 80 -30.02 -18.57 20.39
N LYS A 81 -30.14 -18.07 19.16
CA LYS A 81 -29.38 -18.52 17.97
C LYS A 81 -28.12 -17.69 17.77
N THR A 82 -27.23 -18.17 16.92
CA THR A 82 -26.05 -17.38 16.50
C THR A 82 -26.45 -16.33 15.45
N PRO A 83 -25.72 -15.20 15.32
CA PRO A 83 -26.07 -14.13 14.38
C PRO A 83 -26.13 -14.58 12.91
N PHE A 84 -25.40 -15.65 12.59
CA PHE A 84 -25.28 -16.21 11.25
C PHE A 84 -26.37 -17.23 10.90
N GLU A 85 -27.12 -17.71 11.90
CA GLU A 85 -28.27 -18.61 11.72
C GLU A 85 -29.59 -17.85 11.54
N LEU A 86 -29.59 -16.53 11.77
CA LEU A 86 -30.76 -15.69 11.57
C LEU A 86 -31.01 -15.44 10.08
N GLU A 87 -32.27 -15.50 9.68
CA GLU A 87 -32.66 -15.03 8.35
C GLU A 87 -32.52 -13.50 8.29
N PRO A 88 -31.67 -12.96 7.40
CA PRO A 88 -31.35 -11.54 7.43
C PRO A 88 -32.55 -10.70 6.95
N PRO A 89 -32.87 -9.58 7.63
CA PRO A 89 -34.02 -8.75 7.28
C PRO A 89 -33.81 -7.93 6.00
N SER A 90 -32.56 -7.79 5.52
CA SER A 90 -32.21 -7.25 4.19
C SER A 90 -30.83 -7.72 3.77
N GLN A 91 -30.55 -7.63 2.47
CA GLN A 91 -29.20 -7.83 1.93
C GLN A 91 -28.17 -6.90 2.59
N GLU A 92 -28.47 -5.60 2.71
CA GLU A 92 -27.58 -4.63 3.36
C GLU A 92 -27.29 -4.98 4.83
N TRP A 93 -28.28 -5.53 5.55
CA TRP A 93 -28.09 -5.99 6.92
C TRP A 93 -27.14 -7.20 6.95
N ALA A 94 -27.29 -8.14 6.02
CA ALA A 94 -26.39 -9.29 5.89
C ALA A 94 -24.97 -8.86 5.55
N GLU A 95 -24.79 -7.91 4.63
CA GLU A 95 -23.48 -7.34 4.28
C GLU A 95 -22.82 -6.67 5.49
N ALA A 96 -23.58 -5.91 6.27
CA ALA A 96 -23.08 -5.27 7.48
C ALA A 96 -22.69 -6.28 8.58
N LEU A 97 -23.46 -7.37 8.73
CA LEU A 97 -23.13 -8.47 9.64
C LEU A 97 -21.79 -9.12 9.25
N HIS A 98 -21.62 -9.46 7.96
CA HIS A 98 -20.42 -10.14 7.45
C HIS A 98 -19.24 -9.21 7.22
N GLY A 99 -19.43 -7.89 7.30
CA GLY A 99 -18.35 -6.91 7.20
C GLY A 99 -17.53 -6.74 8.48
N PHE A 100 -17.95 -7.36 9.60
CA PHE A 100 -17.27 -7.35 10.92
C PHE A 100 -16.94 -5.97 11.50
N SER A 101 -17.38 -4.89 10.86
CA SER A 101 -17.06 -3.54 11.31
C SER A 101 -17.59 -3.28 12.72
N TRP A 102 -18.67 -3.96 13.12
CA TRP A 102 -19.31 -3.87 14.43
C TRP A 102 -18.45 -4.39 15.59
N LEU A 103 -17.48 -5.28 15.32
CA LEU A 103 -16.56 -5.80 16.35
C LEU A 103 -15.74 -4.70 17.02
N ARG A 104 -15.51 -3.58 16.33
CA ARG A 104 -14.79 -2.42 16.90
C ARG A 104 -15.48 -1.82 18.13
N HIS A 105 -16.77 -2.09 18.31
CA HIS A 105 -17.55 -1.55 19.42
C HIS A 105 -17.50 -2.44 20.65
N LEU A 106 -17.03 -3.70 20.53
CA LEU A 106 -16.88 -4.63 21.64
C LEU A 106 -15.61 -4.35 22.44
#